data_AF-A0A849S5U5-F1
#
_entry.id   AF-A0A849S5U5-F1
#
_cell.length_a   1.000
_cell.length_b   1.000
_cell.length_c   1.000
_cell.angle_alpha   90.00
_cell.angle_beta   90.00
_cell.angle_gamma   90.00
#
_symmetry.space_group_name_H-M   'P 1'
#
loop_
_entity.id
_entity.type
_entity.pdbx_description
1 polymer ?
#
loop_
_entity_poly.entity_id
_entity_poly.type
_entity_poly.pdbx_seq_one_letter_code
_entity_poly.pdbx_strand_id
1 'polypeptide(L)'
;MKRMTICAAAAVLSVSVSVSSLALASSITDIGYTALQNELGAATPTGAGVKVTQVEAPTNDTSGGAAPIFMSDPTDPEFSGKSITAISGNPSGSFSGHATGVGQLFYGNSSSIASGVTQIDSYESFAWLNSLSVSSGPSIGTATTSASRIANSSWVGTGATAAQTGTILRFVDRQVQLNEYINVVGLANGNSNEPLLGSAYNVISVGRTDGIHQQSTVAVAGDSLYETVRSAPLIVAPEPSTSAATPVVSAAAAVLVQTGHEGGLTLSKGSTDIAGVGTIYNAERSETVKAALMAGADRETANTSTSANITDYRSAGHQTENGLDDRYGAGQVNILNSYHIVAGGEQNSLQQGGSDIGRFGFDYVSAFGGLNGSPSTASYFFNAEEDATLSSSLVWNVGVSNDSALTTTLHHLNLSLYDVTLNALVAQSASTVDNTQNLWLKLSGGDRYELRVTAGEAANFSWDYALAWRLEGSPAPVPIPAAVWLFGSGLAGLVGLARCRRAAA
;
A
#
# COMPACT_ATOMS: atom_id res chain seq x y z
N MET A 1 4.35 -24.12 -29.63
CA MET A 1 4.97 -23.43 -28.48
C MET A 1 5.26 -24.46 -27.41
N LYS A 2 6.50 -24.55 -26.94
CA LYS A 2 6.86 -25.40 -25.79
C LYS A 2 6.21 -24.81 -24.54
N ARG A 3 5.69 -25.66 -23.63
CA ARG A 3 5.27 -25.24 -22.29
C ARG A 3 6.44 -24.48 -21.65
N MET A 4 6.22 -23.21 -21.31
CA MET A 4 7.19 -22.46 -20.51
C MET A 4 6.96 -22.89 -19.06
N THR A 5 7.68 -23.91 -18.62
CA THR A 5 7.75 -24.25 -17.20
C THR A 5 8.53 -23.12 -16.54
N ILE A 6 7.84 -22.26 -15.79
CA ILE A 6 8.51 -21.33 -14.87
C ILE A 6 9.32 -22.20 -13.90
N CYS A 7 10.50 -21.80 -13.48
CA CYS A 7 11.17 -22.36 -12.31
C CYS A 7 11.52 -21.15 -11.43
N ALA A 8 11.11 -21.15 -10.17
CA ALA A 8 11.42 -20.09 -9.23
C ALA A 8 11.81 -20.71 -7.89
N ALA A 9 12.75 -20.07 -7.19
CA ALA A 9 13.02 -20.35 -5.79
C ALA A 9 12.28 -19.30 -4.96
N ALA A 10 11.37 -19.75 -4.10
CA ALA A 10 10.70 -18.91 -3.12
C ALA A 10 11.15 -19.36 -1.73
N ALA A 11 11.56 -18.43 -0.88
CA ALA A 11 11.98 -18.72 0.48
C ALA A 11 10.96 -18.16 1.47
N VAL A 12 10.52 -19.01 2.41
CA VAL A 12 9.79 -18.55 3.58
C VAL A 12 10.74 -17.73 4.45
N LEU A 13 10.38 -16.50 4.79
CA LEU A 13 11.07 -15.75 5.83
C LEU A 13 10.64 -16.28 7.21
N SER A 14 11.19 -17.43 7.60
CA SER A 14 10.82 -18.11 8.84
C SER A 14 11.42 -17.44 10.06
N VAL A 15 10.62 -16.63 10.74
CA VAL A 15 10.60 -16.60 12.21
C VAL A 15 9.18 -17.03 12.60
N SER A 16 9.06 -18.13 13.33
CA SER A 16 7.79 -18.52 13.96
C SER A 16 7.41 -17.44 14.95
N VAL A 17 6.47 -16.57 14.58
CA VAL A 17 6.03 -15.48 15.45
C VAL A 17 4.89 -15.99 16.32
N SER A 18 5.20 -16.38 17.56
CA SER A 18 4.22 -16.43 18.63
C SER A 18 4.01 -15.00 19.13
N VAL A 19 3.18 -14.22 18.43
CA VAL A 19 2.78 -12.88 18.87
C VAL A 19 1.78 -13.04 20.02
N SER A 20 2.04 -12.45 21.18
CA SER A 20 1.05 -12.42 22.25
C SER A 20 -0.15 -11.55 21.85
N SER A 21 -1.37 -11.93 22.23
CA SER A 21 -2.61 -11.19 21.92
C SER A 21 -2.58 -9.70 22.30
N LEU A 22 -1.82 -9.33 23.34
CA LEU A 22 -1.61 -7.94 23.74
C LEU A 22 -0.81 -7.11 22.73
N ALA A 23 0.16 -7.72 22.04
CA ALA A 23 0.99 -7.05 21.03
C ALA A 23 0.26 -6.89 19.68
N LEU A 24 -0.68 -7.80 19.38
CA LEU A 24 -1.57 -7.70 18.21
C LEU A 24 -2.63 -6.59 18.40
N ALA A 25 -3.23 -6.50 19.59
CA ALA A 25 -4.20 -5.46 19.92
C ALA A 25 -3.57 -4.04 19.92
N SER A 26 -2.27 -3.92 20.25
CA SER A 26 -1.55 -2.66 20.13
C SER A 26 -1.15 -2.34 18.69
N SER A 27 -0.79 -3.33 17.85
CA SER A 27 -0.39 -3.03 16.46
C SER A 27 -1.56 -2.54 15.61
N ILE A 28 -2.78 -3.07 15.81
CA ILE A 28 -3.99 -2.53 15.18
C ILE A 28 -4.30 -1.08 15.64
N THR A 29 -3.94 -0.73 16.88
CA THR A 29 -4.10 0.63 17.40
C THR A 29 -3.11 1.59 16.74
N ASP A 30 -1.86 1.15 16.59
CA ASP A 30 -0.77 1.92 15.99
C ASP A 30 -0.97 2.24 14.49
N ILE A 31 -1.83 1.49 13.81
CA ILE A 31 -2.24 1.77 12.42
C ILE A 31 -3.57 2.53 12.33
N GLY A 32 -4.07 3.10 13.44
CA GLY A 32 -5.25 3.96 13.46
C GLY A 32 -6.61 3.24 13.47
N TYR A 33 -6.66 1.90 13.56
CA TYR A 33 -7.92 1.17 13.48
C TYR A 33 -8.84 1.43 14.68
N THR A 34 -8.29 1.52 15.89
CA THR A 34 -9.07 1.86 17.10
C THR A 34 -9.76 3.23 16.97
N ALA A 35 -9.07 4.21 16.38
CA ALA A 35 -9.66 5.52 16.13
C ALA A 35 -10.77 5.46 15.06
N LEU A 36 -10.58 4.66 14.00
CA LEU A 36 -11.62 4.38 13.01
C LEU A 36 -12.86 3.70 13.61
N GLN A 37 -12.66 2.74 14.53
CA GLN A 37 -13.74 2.09 15.25
C GLN A 37 -14.50 3.06 16.17
N ASN A 38 -13.79 3.97 16.83
CA ASN A 38 -14.41 5.00 17.65
C ASN A 38 -15.24 5.98 16.81
N GLU A 39 -14.81 6.28 15.59
CA GLU A 39 -15.52 7.19 14.69
C GLU A 39 -16.77 6.55 14.08
N LEU A 40 -16.66 5.33 13.57
CA LEU A 40 -17.73 4.70 12.77
C LEU A 40 -18.59 3.70 13.55
N GLY A 41 -18.11 3.20 14.69
CA GLY A 41 -18.79 2.18 15.49
C GLY A 41 -19.12 0.94 14.67
N ALA A 42 -20.39 0.55 14.63
CA ALA A 42 -20.84 -0.62 13.87
C ALA A 42 -20.71 -0.48 12.34
N ALA A 43 -20.48 0.74 11.84
CA ALA A 43 -20.28 0.99 10.40
C ALA A 43 -18.81 0.82 9.97
N THR A 44 -17.88 0.49 10.89
CA THR A 44 -16.48 0.26 10.51
C THR A 44 -16.38 -0.88 9.49
N PRO A 45 -15.79 -0.63 8.30
CA PRO A 45 -15.56 -1.67 7.31
C PRO A 45 -14.61 -2.74 7.85
N THR A 46 -14.89 -4.00 7.52
CA THR A 46 -14.20 -5.19 8.02
C THR A 46 -13.61 -6.04 6.88
N GLY A 47 -13.56 -5.53 5.64
CA GLY A 47 -13.23 -6.32 4.45
C GLY A 47 -14.34 -7.30 4.05
N ALA A 48 -15.56 -7.13 4.54
CA ALA A 48 -16.68 -7.99 4.20
C ALA A 48 -16.97 -7.94 2.68
N GLY A 49 -17.30 -9.09 2.09
CA GLY A 49 -17.54 -9.21 0.65
C GLY A 49 -16.28 -9.23 -0.22
N VAL A 50 -15.11 -8.94 0.34
CA VAL A 50 -13.84 -8.99 -0.40
C VAL A 50 -13.29 -10.41 -0.40
N LYS A 51 -13.15 -11.00 -1.60
CA LYS A 51 -12.45 -12.26 -1.78
C LYS A 51 -10.94 -12.01 -1.88
N VAL A 52 -10.14 -12.79 -1.15
CA VAL A 52 -8.69 -12.61 -1.09
C VAL A 52 -7.94 -13.89 -1.46
N THR A 53 -6.66 -13.71 -1.74
CA THR A 53 -5.71 -14.78 -2.00
C THR A 53 -4.54 -14.68 -1.03
N GLN A 54 -4.16 -15.79 -0.41
CA GLN A 54 -2.91 -15.92 0.32
C GLN A 54 -1.96 -16.85 -0.44
N VAL A 55 -0.82 -16.32 -0.84
CA VAL A 55 0.20 -17.05 -1.60
C VAL A 55 1.43 -17.26 -0.73
N GLU A 56 1.83 -18.51 -0.54
CA GLU A 56 2.92 -18.87 0.37
C GLU A 56 3.95 -19.75 -0.30
N ALA A 57 5.22 -19.48 0.00
CA ALA A 57 6.29 -20.41 -0.30
C ALA A 57 6.17 -21.66 0.60
N PRO A 58 6.55 -22.85 0.12
CA PRO A 58 6.54 -24.04 0.98
C PRO A 58 7.55 -23.91 2.12
N THR A 59 7.15 -24.30 3.33
CA THR A 59 8.05 -24.28 4.52
C THR A 59 9.00 -25.48 4.56
N ASN A 60 8.79 -26.48 3.72
CA ASN A 60 9.62 -27.67 3.59
C ASN A 60 10.37 -27.68 2.25
N ASP A 61 11.50 -28.40 2.22
CA ASP A 61 12.23 -28.62 0.98
C ASP A 61 11.42 -29.52 0.03
N THR A 62 11.07 -28.98 -1.14
CA THR A 62 10.31 -29.66 -2.18
C THR A 62 11.20 -30.20 -3.31
N SER A 63 12.51 -29.95 -3.29
CA SER A 63 13.44 -30.35 -4.36
C SER A 63 13.53 -31.87 -4.57
N GLY A 64 13.27 -32.65 -3.51
CA GLY A 64 13.19 -34.11 -3.54
C GLY A 64 11.82 -34.68 -3.94
N GLY A 65 10.88 -33.84 -4.38
CA GLY A 65 9.51 -34.25 -4.73
C GLY A 65 8.56 -34.41 -3.53
N ALA A 66 8.97 -33.93 -2.35
CA ALA A 66 8.08 -33.85 -1.19
C ALA A 66 6.92 -32.89 -1.48
N ALA A 67 5.73 -33.23 -0.99
CA ALA A 67 4.56 -32.38 -1.14
C ALA A 67 4.75 -31.05 -0.38
N PRO A 68 4.37 -29.89 -0.95
CA PRO A 68 4.55 -28.59 -0.31
C PRO A 68 3.63 -28.40 0.90
N ILE A 69 4.15 -27.77 1.95
CA ILE A 69 3.43 -27.30 3.14
C ILE A 69 3.38 -25.77 3.04
N PHE A 70 2.23 -25.22 2.67
CA PHE A 70 2.10 -23.79 2.34
C PHE A 70 0.83 -23.14 2.90
N MET A 71 -0.24 -23.91 3.12
CA MET A 71 -1.55 -23.39 3.50
C MET A 71 -1.68 -23.24 5.03
N SER A 72 -2.42 -22.21 5.47
CA SER A 72 -2.83 -21.99 6.87
C SER A 72 -3.65 -23.16 7.41
N ASP A 73 -3.57 -23.42 8.70
CA ASP A 73 -4.44 -24.39 9.37
C ASP A 73 -5.88 -23.85 9.47
N PRO A 74 -6.85 -24.38 8.71
CA PRO A 74 -8.22 -23.87 8.72
C PRO A 74 -8.96 -24.14 10.04
N THR A 75 -8.39 -24.93 10.95
CA THR A 75 -8.96 -25.21 12.27
C THR A 75 -8.56 -24.19 13.34
N ASP A 76 -7.67 -23.25 13.01
CA ASP A 76 -7.31 -22.16 13.91
C ASP A 76 -8.55 -21.34 14.30
N PRO A 77 -8.76 -21.01 15.60
CA PRO A 77 -9.93 -20.24 16.05
C PRO A 77 -10.10 -18.89 15.36
N GLU A 78 -9.01 -18.25 14.92
CA GLU A 78 -9.05 -16.99 14.17
C GLU A 78 -9.74 -17.13 12.80
N PHE A 79 -9.92 -18.36 12.31
CA PHE A 79 -10.53 -18.64 11.01
C PHE A 79 -11.93 -19.24 11.10
N SER A 80 -12.52 -19.29 12.30
CA SER A 80 -13.93 -19.70 12.47
C SER A 80 -14.85 -18.88 11.56
N GLY A 81 -15.66 -19.56 10.75
CA GLY A 81 -16.59 -18.95 9.79
C GLY A 81 -15.98 -18.58 8.43
N LYS A 82 -14.70 -18.91 8.19
CA LYS A 82 -13.99 -18.61 6.94
C LYS A 82 -13.79 -19.88 6.11
N SER A 83 -13.74 -19.71 4.80
CA SER A 83 -13.46 -20.76 3.82
C SER A 83 -12.09 -20.54 3.21
N ILE A 84 -11.09 -21.28 3.71
CA ILE A 84 -9.75 -21.29 3.13
C ILE A 84 -9.64 -22.46 2.14
N THR A 85 -9.50 -22.14 0.86
CA THR A 85 -9.55 -23.12 -0.23
C THR A 85 -8.18 -23.29 -0.86
N ALA A 86 -7.58 -24.48 -0.76
CA ALA A 86 -6.33 -24.79 -1.44
C ALA A 86 -6.59 -24.98 -2.94
N ILE A 87 -6.27 -23.99 -3.79
CA ILE A 87 -6.67 -24.01 -5.19
C ILE A 87 -5.99 -25.12 -5.99
N SER A 88 -4.76 -25.46 -5.64
CA SER A 88 -4.04 -26.60 -6.23
C SER A 88 -4.11 -27.87 -5.37
N GLY A 89 -5.01 -27.90 -4.38
CA GLY A 89 -5.10 -28.94 -3.34
C GLY A 89 -4.05 -28.80 -2.24
N ASN A 90 -4.23 -29.54 -1.14
CA ASN A 90 -3.24 -29.67 -0.06
C ASN A 90 -2.62 -31.08 -0.08
N PRO A 91 -1.69 -31.38 -1.00
CA PRO A 91 -1.14 -32.72 -1.17
C PRO A 91 -0.31 -33.21 0.03
N SER A 92 0.23 -32.31 0.86
CA SER A 92 0.98 -32.70 2.06
C SER A 92 0.08 -33.15 3.22
N GLY A 93 -1.20 -32.76 3.19
CA GLY A 93 -2.14 -32.94 4.30
C GLY A 93 -1.73 -32.19 5.58
N SER A 94 -0.68 -31.37 5.53
CA SER A 94 -0.12 -30.62 6.65
C SER A 94 -0.34 -29.12 6.43
N PHE A 95 -0.20 -28.33 7.50
CA PHE A 95 -0.41 -26.89 7.48
C PHE A 95 0.86 -26.14 7.89
N SER A 96 1.03 -24.95 7.32
CA SER A 96 2.17 -24.07 7.58
C SER A 96 1.85 -23.12 8.73
N GLY A 97 2.65 -23.17 9.80
CA GLY A 97 2.53 -22.21 10.90
C GLY A 97 2.84 -20.77 10.48
N HIS A 98 3.72 -20.58 9.49
CA HIS A 98 3.98 -19.27 8.88
C HIS A 98 2.71 -18.74 8.20
N ALA A 99 2.10 -19.57 7.34
CA ALA A 99 0.88 -19.21 6.64
C ALA A 99 -0.28 -18.92 7.61
N THR A 100 -0.42 -19.72 8.68
CA THR A 100 -1.38 -19.44 9.75
C THR A 100 -1.16 -18.06 10.36
N GLY A 101 0.08 -17.72 10.76
CA GLY A 101 0.38 -16.39 11.33
C GLY A 101 0.09 -15.23 10.37
N VAL A 102 0.46 -15.39 9.08
CA VAL A 102 0.13 -14.41 8.03
C VAL A 102 -1.39 -14.28 7.87
N GLY A 103 -2.12 -15.39 7.86
CA GLY A 103 -3.56 -15.43 7.75
C GLY A 103 -4.27 -14.76 8.94
N GLN A 104 -3.75 -14.94 10.16
CA GLN A 104 -4.28 -14.27 11.36
C GLN A 104 -4.21 -12.75 11.23
N LEU A 105 -3.11 -12.20 10.74
CA LEU A 105 -2.95 -10.76 10.51
C LEU A 105 -3.75 -10.25 9.30
N PHE A 106 -3.94 -11.08 8.27
CA PHE A 106 -4.62 -10.64 7.04
C PHE A 106 -6.14 -10.72 7.16
N TYR A 107 -6.68 -11.80 7.72
CA TYR A 107 -8.12 -12.05 7.77
C TYR A 107 -8.57 -12.71 9.06
N GLY A 108 -7.75 -12.77 10.12
CA GLY A 108 -8.15 -13.34 11.41
C GLY A 108 -9.32 -12.58 12.06
N ASN A 109 -10.15 -13.30 12.81
CA ASN A 109 -11.34 -12.73 13.45
C ASN A 109 -11.02 -11.68 14.52
N SER A 110 -9.91 -11.83 15.25
CA SER A 110 -9.53 -10.94 16.36
C SER A 110 -8.24 -10.17 16.06
N SER A 111 -7.36 -10.75 15.25
CA SER A 111 -6.00 -10.24 15.01
C SER A 111 -5.89 -9.36 13.78
N SER A 112 -6.95 -9.27 12.96
CA SER A 112 -6.97 -8.47 11.74
C SER A 112 -8.06 -7.41 11.77
N ILE A 113 -7.79 -6.32 11.06
CA ILE A 113 -8.80 -5.29 10.74
C ILE A 113 -9.76 -5.73 9.64
N ALA A 114 -9.41 -6.77 8.88
CA ALA A 114 -10.24 -7.34 7.81
C ALA A 114 -10.96 -8.63 8.26
N SER A 115 -11.52 -8.62 9.47
CA SER A 115 -12.17 -9.78 10.10
C SER A 115 -13.43 -10.28 9.35
N GLY A 116 -14.03 -9.44 8.49
CA GLY A 116 -15.16 -9.76 7.64
C GLY A 116 -14.82 -10.54 6.37
N VAL A 117 -13.53 -10.70 6.03
CA VAL A 117 -13.10 -11.54 4.91
C VAL A 117 -13.42 -13.01 5.21
N THR A 118 -14.20 -13.67 4.35
CA THR A 118 -14.63 -15.07 4.54
C THR A 118 -14.24 -16.02 3.42
N GLN A 119 -13.81 -15.52 2.27
CA GLN A 119 -13.40 -16.34 1.12
C GLN A 119 -11.93 -16.12 0.83
N ILE A 120 -11.13 -17.16 1.06
CA ILE A 120 -9.68 -17.12 0.95
C ILE A 120 -9.23 -18.22 -0.01
N ASP A 121 -8.64 -17.83 -1.12
CA ASP A 121 -7.93 -18.76 -2.01
C ASP A 121 -6.48 -18.90 -1.51
N SER A 122 -6.07 -20.11 -1.16
CA SER A 122 -4.69 -20.39 -0.74
C SER A 122 -3.94 -21.07 -1.86
N TYR A 123 -2.77 -20.52 -2.18
CA TYR A 123 -1.87 -21.07 -3.18
C TYR A 123 -0.48 -21.32 -2.63
N GLU A 124 0.12 -22.40 -3.11
CA GLU A 124 1.57 -22.52 -3.13
C GLU A 124 2.12 -21.56 -4.19
N SER A 125 3.21 -20.85 -3.85
CA SER A 125 3.82 -19.79 -4.64
C SER A 125 4.05 -20.14 -6.12
N PHE A 126 4.62 -21.31 -6.39
CA PHE A 126 4.93 -21.75 -7.73
C PHE A 126 3.66 -22.09 -8.52
N ALA A 127 2.70 -22.78 -7.89
CA ALA A 127 1.40 -23.03 -8.50
C ALA A 127 0.66 -21.74 -8.83
N TRP A 128 0.71 -20.73 -7.95
CA TRP A 128 0.14 -19.41 -8.20
C TRP A 128 0.78 -18.73 -9.41
N LEU A 129 2.11 -18.66 -9.46
CA LEU A 129 2.84 -18.06 -10.58
C LEU A 129 2.48 -18.69 -11.93
N ASN A 130 2.34 -20.02 -11.98
CA ASN A 130 1.93 -20.73 -13.19
C ASN A 130 0.45 -20.54 -13.53
N SER A 131 -0.37 -20.05 -12.58
CA SER A 131 -1.79 -19.78 -12.79
C SER A 131 -2.07 -18.39 -13.38
N LEU A 132 -1.12 -17.47 -13.38
CA LEU A 132 -1.32 -16.07 -13.83
C LEU A 132 -1.46 -15.92 -15.35
N SER A 133 -1.22 -16.98 -16.12
CA SER A 133 -1.26 -16.98 -17.57
C SER A 133 -1.88 -18.27 -18.11
N VAL A 134 -2.72 -18.14 -19.13
CA VAL A 134 -3.36 -19.28 -19.80
C VAL A 134 -2.29 -20.12 -20.49
N SER A 135 -2.17 -21.38 -20.11
CA SER A 135 -1.06 -22.25 -20.53
C SER A 135 -1.35 -23.11 -21.78
N SER A 136 -2.59 -23.08 -22.30
CA SER A 136 -2.99 -23.86 -23.48
C SER A 136 -4.25 -23.30 -24.15
N GLY A 137 -4.52 -23.77 -25.38
CA GLY A 137 -5.70 -23.35 -26.13
C GLY A 137 -5.54 -22.05 -26.90
N PRO A 138 -6.63 -21.49 -27.46
CA PRO A 138 -6.58 -20.34 -28.35
C PRO A 138 -6.15 -19.04 -27.66
N SER A 139 -6.31 -18.94 -26.33
CA SER A 139 -5.92 -17.77 -25.53
C SER A 139 -4.57 -17.94 -24.82
N ILE A 140 -3.70 -18.83 -25.31
CA ILE A 140 -2.39 -19.09 -24.69
C ILE A 140 -1.57 -17.80 -24.50
N GLY A 141 -1.01 -17.64 -23.30
CA GLY A 141 -0.19 -16.50 -22.91
C GLY A 141 -0.98 -15.27 -22.43
N THR A 142 -2.31 -15.27 -22.55
CA THR A 142 -3.16 -14.21 -21.98
C THR A 142 -3.29 -14.36 -20.46
N ALA A 143 -3.64 -13.28 -19.76
CA ALA A 143 -3.92 -13.28 -18.34
C ALA A 143 -5.13 -14.17 -18.01
N THR A 144 -5.04 -14.95 -16.94
CA THR A 144 -6.21 -15.54 -16.29
C THR A 144 -6.94 -14.48 -15.47
N THR A 145 -8.19 -14.76 -15.09
CA THR A 145 -8.99 -13.88 -14.22
C THR A 145 -9.37 -14.62 -12.94
N SER A 146 -9.55 -13.86 -11.86
CA SER A 146 -10.01 -14.35 -10.56
C SER A 146 -10.99 -13.36 -9.95
N ALA A 147 -11.97 -13.86 -9.20
CA ALA A 147 -12.84 -13.01 -8.39
C ALA A 147 -12.12 -12.45 -7.15
N SER A 148 -10.94 -12.98 -6.80
CA SER A 148 -10.13 -12.41 -5.71
C SER A 148 -9.64 -11.02 -6.10
N ARG A 149 -9.75 -10.08 -5.16
CA ARG A 149 -9.34 -8.68 -5.36
C ARG A 149 -7.95 -8.37 -4.83
N ILE A 150 -7.50 -9.12 -3.82
CA ILE A 150 -6.23 -8.86 -3.14
C ILE A 150 -5.44 -10.15 -3.02
N ALA A 151 -4.17 -10.10 -3.39
CA ALA A 151 -3.17 -11.14 -3.12
C ALA A 151 -2.20 -10.64 -2.04
N ASN A 152 -2.02 -11.45 -1.00
CA ASN A 152 -0.92 -11.30 -0.07
C ASN A 152 0.21 -12.29 -0.45
N SER A 153 1.44 -11.78 -0.57
CA SER A 153 2.65 -12.59 -0.77
C SER A 153 3.71 -12.21 0.26
N SER A 154 3.71 -12.94 1.38
CA SER A 154 4.67 -12.78 2.48
C SER A 154 5.94 -13.64 2.31
N TRP A 155 6.47 -13.69 1.08
CA TRP A 155 7.67 -14.45 0.70
C TRP A 155 8.48 -13.64 -0.32
N VAL A 156 9.76 -14.01 -0.46
CA VAL A 156 10.66 -13.42 -1.46
C VAL A 156 11.27 -14.52 -2.32
N GLY A 157 11.81 -14.15 -3.48
CA GLY A 157 12.51 -15.12 -4.30
C GLY A 157 13.08 -14.58 -5.61
N THR A 158 13.45 -15.52 -6.47
CA THR A 158 13.99 -15.26 -7.80
C THR A 158 13.57 -16.34 -8.79
N GLY A 159 13.42 -15.95 -10.07
CA GLY A 159 13.30 -16.92 -11.16
C GLY A 159 14.61 -17.67 -11.37
N ALA A 160 14.58 -18.83 -12.03
CA ALA A 160 15.80 -19.60 -12.28
C ALA A 160 16.78 -18.90 -13.24
N THR A 161 16.31 -17.90 -13.99
CA THR A 161 17.13 -16.96 -14.76
C THR A 161 16.58 -15.54 -14.65
N ALA A 162 17.42 -14.52 -14.94
CA ALA A 162 16.97 -13.13 -14.97
C ALA A 162 15.80 -12.91 -15.94
N ALA A 163 15.83 -13.56 -17.11
CA ALA A 163 14.72 -13.51 -18.08
C ALA A 163 13.41 -14.10 -17.52
N GLN A 164 13.49 -15.19 -16.74
CA GLN A 164 12.33 -15.75 -16.06
C GLN A 164 11.82 -14.83 -14.94
N THR A 165 12.71 -14.22 -14.17
CA THR A 165 12.34 -13.20 -13.18
C THR A 165 11.58 -12.06 -13.84
N GLY A 166 12.11 -11.47 -14.92
CA GLY A 166 11.43 -10.41 -15.66
C GLY A 166 10.08 -10.85 -16.23
N THR A 167 9.94 -12.10 -16.65
CA THR A 167 8.65 -12.65 -17.11
C THR A 167 7.63 -12.76 -15.97
N ILE A 168 8.06 -13.24 -14.80
CA ILE A 168 7.19 -13.35 -13.62
C ILE A 168 6.69 -11.98 -13.17
N LEU A 169 7.58 -10.98 -13.08
CA LEU A 169 7.21 -9.63 -12.70
C LEU A 169 6.18 -9.03 -13.67
N ARG A 170 6.33 -9.27 -14.99
CA ARG A 170 5.33 -8.85 -15.99
C ARG A 170 3.99 -9.54 -15.81
N PHE A 171 3.96 -10.82 -15.45
CA PHE A 171 2.69 -11.49 -15.16
C PHE A 171 1.98 -10.89 -13.96
N VAL A 172 2.71 -10.52 -12.91
CA VAL A 172 2.16 -9.86 -11.72
C VAL A 172 1.64 -8.47 -12.09
N ASP A 173 2.46 -7.65 -12.77
CA ASP A 173 2.07 -6.30 -13.20
C ASP A 173 0.82 -6.33 -14.09
N ARG A 174 0.76 -7.27 -15.03
CA ARG A 174 -0.40 -7.47 -15.91
C ARG A 174 -1.67 -7.82 -15.16
N GLN A 175 -1.57 -8.62 -14.10
CA GLN A 175 -2.73 -9.02 -13.30
C GLN A 175 -3.33 -7.83 -12.55
N VAL A 176 -2.48 -6.97 -11.98
CA VAL A 176 -2.96 -5.72 -11.36
C VAL A 176 -3.61 -4.83 -12.42
N GLN A 177 -2.91 -4.60 -13.54
CA GLN A 177 -3.34 -3.68 -14.59
C GLN A 177 -4.66 -4.09 -15.27
N LEU A 178 -4.85 -5.37 -15.58
CA LEU A 178 -6.01 -5.82 -16.36
C LEU A 178 -7.19 -6.26 -15.50
N ASN A 179 -6.92 -6.79 -14.31
CA ASN A 179 -7.93 -7.47 -13.50
C ASN A 179 -8.20 -6.79 -12.16
N GLU A 180 -7.58 -5.64 -11.88
CA GLU A 180 -7.73 -4.92 -10.60
C GLU A 180 -7.42 -5.84 -9.41
N TYR A 181 -6.46 -6.74 -9.62
CA TYR A 181 -6.00 -7.73 -8.66
C TYR A 181 -4.82 -7.15 -7.87
N ILE A 182 -5.12 -6.50 -6.77
CA ILE A 182 -4.15 -5.78 -5.93
C ILE A 182 -3.15 -6.78 -5.34
N ASN A 183 -1.88 -6.61 -5.65
CA ASN A 183 -0.82 -7.47 -5.13
C ASN A 183 -0.03 -6.74 -4.04
N VAL A 184 -0.15 -7.21 -2.81
CA VAL A 184 0.58 -6.70 -1.64
C VAL A 184 1.70 -7.67 -1.30
N VAL A 185 2.94 -7.20 -1.36
CA VAL A 185 4.13 -8.06 -1.37
C VAL A 185 5.13 -7.65 -0.31
N GLY A 186 5.68 -8.61 0.42
CA GLY A 186 6.73 -8.36 1.40
C GLY A 186 8.08 -8.17 0.74
N LEU A 187 8.86 -7.21 1.25
CA LEU A 187 10.29 -7.14 0.94
C LEU A 187 11.09 -8.12 1.80
N ALA A 188 12.37 -8.30 1.49
CA ALA A 188 13.24 -9.10 2.36
C ALA A 188 13.49 -8.39 3.69
N ASN A 189 13.65 -9.18 4.77
CA ASN A 189 14.13 -8.71 6.06
C ASN A 189 15.65 -8.44 5.96
N GLY A 190 16.02 -7.16 5.93
CA GLY A 190 17.36 -6.68 5.56
C GLY A 190 17.62 -6.66 4.04
N ASN A 191 18.87 -6.41 3.68
CA ASN A 191 19.30 -6.36 2.27
C ASN A 191 19.38 -7.77 1.69
N SER A 192 18.69 -8.00 0.58
CA SER A 192 18.71 -9.25 -0.17
C SER A 192 18.82 -8.98 -1.67
N ASN A 193 19.10 -10.01 -2.45
CA ASN A 193 19.10 -9.95 -3.91
C ASN A 193 17.92 -10.75 -4.50
N GLU A 194 16.75 -10.64 -3.86
CA GLU A 194 15.53 -11.36 -4.23
C GLU A 194 14.53 -10.41 -4.93
N PRO A 195 14.50 -10.37 -6.26
CA PRO A 195 13.66 -9.43 -7.02
C PRO A 195 12.17 -9.75 -6.98
N LEU A 196 11.79 -11.00 -6.70
CA LEU A 196 10.39 -11.39 -6.62
C LEU A 196 9.85 -11.14 -5.20
N LEU A 197 8.68 -10.53 -5.02
CA LEU A 197 7.86 -9.81 -6.02
C LEU A 197 8.03 -8.28 -5.92
N GLY A 198 8.87 -7.82 -5.00
CA GLY A 198 9.03 -6.40 -4.66
C GLY A 198 9.52 -5.50 -5.82
N SER A 199 10.12 -6.05 -6.87
CA SER A 199 10.57 -5.28 -8.04
C SER A 199 9.48 -4.98 -9.07
N ALA A 200 8.28 -5.56 -8.95
CA ALA A 200 7.14 -5.28 -9.84
C ALA A 200 6.66 -3.82 -9.70
N TYR A 201 6.07 -3.22 -10.75
CA TYR A 201 5.64 -1.81 -10.72
C TYR A 201 4.28 -1.62 -10.03
N ASN A 202 3.36 -2.54 -10.29
CA ASN A 202 1.95 -2.38 -9.95
C ASN A 202 1.62 -2.94 -8.56
N VAL A 203 2.61 -3.53 -7.89
CA VAL A 203 2.45 -4.06 -6.52
C VAL A 203 2.49 -2.95 -5.47
N ILE A 204 2.05 -3.28 -4.26
CA ILE A 204 2.28 -2.52 -3.03
C ILE A 204 3.38 -3.26 -2.26
N SER A 205 4.62 -2.77 -2.35
CA SER A 205 5.76 -3.36 -1.64
C SER A 205 5.82 -2.87 -0.18
N VAL A 206 5.91 -3.82 0.74
CA VAL A 206 5.75 -3.58 2.18
C VAL A 206 7.05 -3.85 2.94
N GLY A 207 7.47 -2.84 3.70
CA GLY A 207 8.58 -2.92 4.66
C GLY A 207 8.11 -2.91 6.11
N ARG A 208 9.07 -2.72 7.02
CA ARG A 208 8.88 -2.64 8.47
C ARG A 208 9.13 -1.22 8.97
N THR A 209 8.37 -0.78 9.97
CA THR A 209 8.56 0.57 10.55
C THR A 209 9.97 0.78 11.14
N ASP A 210 10.69 -0.27 11.52
CA ASP A 210 12.07 -0.15 12.00
C ASP A 210 13.12 0.03 10.90
N GLY A 211 12.73 0.06 9.62
CA GLY A 211 13.65 0.24 8.50
C GLY A 211 14.52 -0.98 8.19
N ILE A 212 14.35 -2.11 8.89
CA ILE A 212 15.20 -3.32 8.73
C ILE A 212 14.62 -4.22 7.64
N HIS A 213 14.64 -3.72 6.41
CA HIS A 213 14.19 -4.40 5.21
C HIS A 213 14.99 -3.90 4.00
N GLN A 214 14.74 -4.48 2.83
CA GLN A 214 15.36 -4.04 1.58
C GLN A 214 14.90 -2.63 1.20
N GLN A 215 15.83 -1.69 1.00
CA GLN A 215 15.54 -0.25 0.81
C GLN A 215 15.54 0.20 -0.67
N SER A 216 15.31 -0.73 -1.60
CA SER A 216 15.23 -0.49 -3.04
C SER A 216 14.68 -1.72 -3.76
N THR A 217 14.23 -1.57 -5.01
CA THR A 217 14.00 -2.75 -5.86
C THR A 217 15.33 -3.44 -6.20
N VAL A 218 15.27 -4.72 -6.52
CA VAL A 218 16.44 -5.47 -7.03
C VAL A 218 16.43 -5.43 -8.55
N ALA A 219 17.54 -4.99 -9.13
CA ALA A 219 17.73 -4.94 -10.57
C ALA A 219 17.74 -6.34 -11.20
N VAL A 220 16.99 -6.52 -12.28
CA VAL A 220 16.97 -7.75 -13.07
C VAL A 220 17.89 -7.57 -14.27
N ALA A 221 19.09 -8.15 -14.20
CA ALA A 221 20.13 -7.96 -15.21
C ALA A 221 19.65 -8.31 -16.63
N GLY A 222 19.82 -7.38 -17.58
CA GLY A 222 19.44 -7.56 -18.97
C GLY A 222 17.94 -7.44 -19.26
N ASP A 223 17.14 -6.98 -18.30
CA ASP A 223 15.71 -6.69 -18.50
C ASP A 223 15.46 -5.19 -18.69
N SER A 224 14.85 -4.80 -19.81
CA SER A 224 14.67 -3.38 -20.16
C SER A 224 13.77 -2.57 -19.24
N LEU A 225 12.92 -3.22 -18.42
CA LEU A 225 11.99 -2.53 -17.51
C LEU A 225 12.42 -2.63 -16.04
N TYR A 226 12.95 -3.80 -15.65
CA TYR A 226 13.30 -4.09 -14.24
C TYR A 226 14.80 -3.99 -13.93
N GLU A 227 15.65 -3.58 -14.89
CA GLU A 227 17.07 -3.32 -14.63
C GLU A 227 17.29 -2.03 -13.84
N THR A 228 16.40 -1.05 -13.97
CA THR A 228 16.46 0.20 -13.21
C THR A 228 15.98 0.00 -11.78
N VAL A 229 16.82 0.39 -10.82
CA VAL A 229 16.49 0.39 -9.40
C VAL A 229 15.53 1.54 -9.09
N ARG A 230 14.47 1.23 -8.35
CA ARG A 230 13.39 2.14 -7.96
C ARG A 230 13.24 2.17 -6.45
N SER A 231 12.50 3.17 -5.98
CA SER A 231 12.21 3.35 -4.56
C SER A 231 11.35 2.19 -4.03
N ALA A 232 11.80 1.52 -2.98
CA ALA A 232 11.03 0.54 -2.23
C ALA A 232 11.52 0.54 -0.76
N PRO A 233 10.66 0.30 0.24
CA PRO A 233 9.25 -0.05 0.13
C PRO A 233 8.40 1.13 -0.33
N LEU A 234 7.14 0.84 -0.70
CA LEU A 234 6.14 1.89 -0.92
C LEU A 234 5.44 2.28 0.38
N ILE A 235 5.35 1.38 1.35
CA ILE A 235 4.71 1.60 2.65
C ILE A 235 5.30 0.65 3.70
N VAL A 236 5.26 1.02 4.98
CA VAL A 236 5.69 0.16 6.08
C VAL A 236 4.55 -0.13 7.08
N ALA A 237 4.71 -1.17 7.89
CA ALA A 237 3.81 -1.47 9.02
C ALA A 237 4.62 -1.81 10.29
N PRO A 238 4.04 -1.61 11.50
CA PRO A 238 4.73 -1.73 12.78
C PRO A 238 4.90 -3.19 13.25
N GLU A 239 5.41 -4.06 12.37
CA GLU A 239 5.58 -5.48 12.64
C GLU A 239 7.07 -5.88 12.62
N PRO A 240 7.48 -6.92 13.37
CA PRO A 240 8.88 -7.29 13.55
C PRO A 240 9.49 -8.01 12.34
N SER A 241 8.69 -8.32 11.32
CA SER A 241 9.13 -8.95 10.08
C SER A 241 8.29 -8.43 8.91
N THR A 242 8.86 -8.42 7.71
CA THR A 242 8.12 -8.06 6.50
C THR A 242 6.96 -9.03 6.23
N SER A 243 7.11 -10.32 6.51
CA SER A 243 6.03 -11.32 6.36
C SER A 243 4.85 -11.08 7.31
N ALA A 244 5.06 -10.45 8.46
CA ALA A 244 4.00 -9.96 9.35
C ALA A 244 3.48 -8.56 8.96
N ALA A 245 4.33 -7.68 8.41
CA ALA A 245 3.93 -6.35 7.96
C ALA A 245 3.00 -6.39 6.71
N THR A 246 3.32 -7.25 5.74
CA THR A 246 2.54 -7.39 4.50
C THR A 246 1.05 -7.70 4.71
N PRO A 247 0.65 -8.67 5.57
CA PRO A 247 -0.76 -8.96 5.80
C PRO A 247 -1.51 -7.81 6.50
N VAL A 248 -0.84 -6.97 7.31
CA VAL A 248 -1.46 -5.77 7.90
C VAL A 248 -1.87 -4.78 6.81
N VAL A 249 -0.97 -4.51 5.84
CA VAL A 249 -1.29 -3.65 4.68
C VAL A 249 -2.32 -4.31 3.77
N SER A 250 -2.30 -5.63 3.64
CA SER A 250 -3.29 -6.38 2.86
C SER A 250 -4.69 -6.27 3.46
N ALA A 251 -4.79 -6.34 4.79
CA ALA A 251 -6.05 -6.13 5.52
C ALA A 251 -6.56 -4.69 5.34
N ALA A 252 -5.65 -3.70 5.39
CA ALA A 252 -5.99 -2.30 5.10
C ALA A 252 -6.55 -2.14 3.68
N ALA A 253 -5.92 -2.77 2.67
CA ALA A 253 -6.45 -2.78 1.31
C ALA A 253 -7.86 -3.42 1.24
N ALA A 254 -8.13 -4.49 1.98
CA ALA A 254 -9.45 -5.14 1.98
C ALA A 254 -10.54 -4.22 2.58
N VAL A 255 -10.21 -3.49 3.64
CA VAL A 255 -11.09 -2.48 4.24
C VAL A 255 -11.40 -1.36 3.24
N LEU A 256 -10.41 -0.87 2.48
CA LEU A 256 -10.62 0.16 1.46
C LEU A 256 -11.41 -0.35 0.24
N VAL A 257 -11.14 -1.58 -0.22
CA VAL A 257 -11.91 -2.21 -1.30
C VAL A 257 -13.38 -2.34 -0.91
N GLN A 258 -13.69 -2.82 0.30
CA GLN A 258 -15.07 -2.84 0.80
C GLN A 258 -15.68 -1.43 0.78
N THR A 259 -14.96 -0.45 1.34
CA THR A 259 -15.43 0.95 1.42
C THR A 259 -15.78 1.51 0.06
N GLY A 260 -14.89 1.36 -0.93
CA GLY A 260 -15.13 1.83 -2.29
C GLY A 260 -16.25 1.08 -3.00
N HIS A 261 -16.33 -0.24 -2.80
CA HIS A 261 -17.36 -1.07 -3.42
C HIS A 261 -18.77 -0.75 -2.89
N GLU A 262 -18.94 -0.68 -1.57
CA GLU A 262 -20.22 -0.36 -0.93
C GLU A 262 -20.63 1.10 -1.19
N GLY A 263 -19.65 2.00 -1.28
CA GLY A 263 -19.89 3.39 -1.67
C GLY A 263 -20.35 3.56 -3.11
N GLY A 264 -19.99 2.64 -4.00
CA GLY A 264 -20.42 2.62 -5.41
C GLY A 264 -20.27 3.98 -6.10
N LEU A 265 -21.33 4.41 -6.81
CA LEU A 265 -21.39 5.72 -7.47
C LEU A 265 -21.61 6.92 -6.54
N THR A 266 -21.75 6.70 -5.22
CA THR A 266 -21.73 7.81 -4.25
C THR A 266 -20.30 8.25 -3.97
N LEU A 267 -19.36 7.30 -3.92
CA LEU A 267 -17.93 7.59 -3.79
C LEU A 267 -17.20 7.68 -5.13
N SER A 268 -17.79 7.17 -6.22
CA SER A 268 -17.14 7.13 -7.54
C SER A 268 -17.93 7.88 -8.62
N LYS A 269 -17.23 8.46 -9.60
CA LYS A 269 -17.80 9.03 -10.83
C LYS A 269 -17.87 8.03 -11.97
N GLY A 270 -17.30 6.84 -11.80
CA GLY A 270 -17.33 5.78 -12.79
C GLY A 270 -17.08 4.39 -12.23
N SER A 271 -17.27 3.40 -13.10
CA SER A 271 -16.98 2.00 -12.85
C SER A 271 -16.65 1.27 -14.15
N THR A 272 -15.99 0.12 -14.04
CA THR A 272 -15.75 -0.80 -15.16
C THR A 272 -16.17 -2.22 -14.77
N ASP A 273 -16.82 -2.93 -15.69
CA ASP A 273 -17.09 -4.37 -15.52
C ASP A 273 -15.93 -5.18 -16.11
N ILE A 274 -15.30 -6.00 -15.28
CA ILE A 274 -14.21 -6.90 -15.69
C ILE A 274 -14.70 -8.34 -15.64
N ALA A 275 -14.61 -9.05 -16.76
CA ALA A 275 -15.10 -10.42 -16.89
C ALA A 275 -14.37 -11.37 -15.91
N GLY A 276 -15.13 -12.03 -15.04
CA GLY A 276 -14.60 -12.93 -14.01
C GLY A 276 -14.16 -12.26 -12.71
N VAL A 277 -14.16 -10.91 -12.66
CA VAL A 277 -13.91 -10.13 -11.44
C VAL A 277 -15.20 -9.49 -10.93
N GLY A 278 -15.93 -8.78 -11.81
CA GLY A 278 -17.15 -8.05 -11.47
C GLY A 278 -17.05 -6.55 -11.78
N THR A 279 -18.00 -5.78 -11.25
CA THR A 279 -18.00 -4.32 -11.33
C THR A 279 -16.97 -3.75 -10.36
N ILE A 280 -16.07 -2.93 -10.88
CA ILE A 280 -15.06 -2.20 -10.11
C ILE A 280 -15.37 -0.71 -10.18
N TYR A 281 -15.64 -0.10 -9.03
CA TYR A 281 -15.81 1.34 -8.93
C TYR A 281 -14.45 2.05 -8.80
N ASN A 282 -14.37 3.30 -9.27
CA ASN A 282 -13.11 4.07 -9.22
C ASN A 282 -12.52 4.18 -7.80
N ALA A 283 -13.36 4.21 -6.77
CA ALA A 283 -12.95 4.24 -5.35
C ALA A 283 -12.19 2.99 -4.87
N GLU A 284 -12.29 1.88 -5.59
CA GLU A 284 -11.71 0.59 -5.21
C GLU A 284 -10.74 0.04 -6.26
N ARG A 285 -10.34 0.84 -7.25
CA ARG A 285 -9.30 0.45 -8.21
C ARG A 285 -7.96 0.26 -7.54
N SER A 286 -7.11 -0.55 -8.16
CA SER A 286 -5.79 -0.88 -7.65
C SER A 286 -4.92 0.35 -7.43
N GLU A 287 -4.91 1.29 -8.38
CA GLU A 287 -4.22 2.57 -8.29
C GLU A 287 -4.81 3.43 -7.18
N THR A 288 -6.14 3.50 -7.06
CA THR A 288 -6.83 4.30 -6.04
C THR A 288 -6.54 3.79 -4.64
N VAL A 289 -6.64 2.48 -4.40
CA VAL A 289 -6.32 1.85 -3.12
C VAL A 289 -4.84 2.06 -2.77
N LYS A 290 -3.93 1.87 -3.75
CA LYS A 290 -2.50 2.11 -3.56
C LYS A 290 -2.21 3.59 -3.23
N ALA A 291 -2.80 4.53 -3.97
CA ALA A 291 -2.67 5.95 -3.73
C ALA A 291 -3.22 6.36 -2.36
N ALA A 292 -4.38 5.85 -1.97
CA ALA A 292 -5.01 6.15 -0.69
C ALA A 292 -4.18 5.62 0.50
N LEU A 293 -3.64 4.40 0.40
CA LEU A 293 -2.74 3.86 1.42
C LEU A 293 -1.45 4.70 1.55
N MET A 294 -0.86 5.11 0.42
CA MET A 294 0.36 5.91 0.42
C MET A 294 0.13 7.33 0.93
N ALA A 295 -0.91 8.04 0.48
CA ALA A 295 -1.26 9.38 0.97
C ALA A 295 -1.78 9.34 2.41
N GLY A 296 -2.40 8.22 2.81
CA GLY A 296 -2.95 7.97 4.14
C GLY A 296 -1.93 7.53 5.20
N ALA A 297 -0.73 7.09 4.82
CA ALA A 297 0.27 6.66 5.79
C ALA A 297 0.76 7.80 6.73
N ASP A 298 1.25 7.44 7.90
CA ASP A 298 1.85 8.37 8.86
C ASP A 298 3.35 8.53 8.60
N ARG A 299 3.78 9.80 8.57
CA ARG A 299 5.19 10.21 8.36
C ARG A 299 5.90 10.47 9.69
N GLU A 300 5.16 10.42 10.79
CA GLU A 300 5.66 10.52 12.16
C GLU A 300 4.81 9.57 13.01
N THR A 301 5.44 8.71 13.82
CA THR A 301 4.71 7.69 14.59
C THR A 301 5.10 7.67 16.07
N ALA A 302 4.17 7.17 16.89
CA ALA A 302 4.34 6.95 18.32
C ALA A 302 3.74 5.59 18.71
N ASN A 303 4.31 4.54 18.13
CA ASN A 303 3.90 3.16 18.27
C ASN A 303 4.00 2.66 19.71
N THR A 304 3.00 1.87 20.08
CA THR A 304 2.87 1.23 21.38
C THR A 304 3.11 -0.28 21.33
N SER A 305 2.98 -0.90 20.16
CA SER A 305 3.26 -2.33 19.90
C SER A 305 4.73 -2.64 19.69
N THR A 306 5.52 -1.64 19.30
CA THR A 306 6.96 -1.74 19.02
C THR A 306 7.68 -0.49 19.52
N SER A 307 8.99 -0.58 19.75
CA SER A 307 9.82 0.59 20.06
C SER A 307 10.22 1.39 18.80
N ALA A 308 9.97 0.84 17.62
CA ALA A 308 10.29 1.48 16.35
C ALA A 308 9.29 2.59 16.02
N ASN A 309 9.82 3.78 15.69
CA ASN A 309 9.03 4.95 15.34
C ASN A 309 9.66 5.68 14.15
N ILE A 310 8.81 6.29 13.33
CA ILE A 310 9.27 7.24 12.31
C ILE A 310 9.36 8.61 12.99
N THR A 311 10.56 9.16 13.08
CA THR A 311 10.80 10.46 13.74
C THR A 311 11.49 11.47 12.83
N ASP A 312 11.96 11.03 11.66
CA ASP A 312 12.82 11.78 10.76
C ASP A 312 12.50 11.47 9.29
N TYR A 313 11.22 11.32 8.95
CA TYR A 313 10.79 11.01 7.59
C TYR A 313 11.35 12.02 6.58
N ARG A 314 11.97 11.50 5.52
CA ARG A 314 12.69 12.24 4.47
C ARG A 314 13.74 13.19 5.03
N SER A 315 14.45 12.78 6.08
CA SER A 315 15.65 13.47 6.55
C SER A 315 16.75 13.48 5.47
N ALA A 316 17.73 14.37 5.60
CA ALA A 316 18.78 14.58 4.60
C ALA A 316 19.48 13.26 4.21
N GLY A 317 19.41 12.90 2.93
CA GLY A 317 19.98 11.67 2.38
C GLY A 317 18.96 10.54 2.18
N HIS A 318 17.76 10.68 2.73
CA HIS A 318 16.66 9.70 2.62
C HIS A 318 15.55 10.18 1.67
N GLN A 319 15.82 11.16 0.82
CA GLN A 319 14.85 11.67 -0.15
C GLN A 319 15.00 10.99 -1.51
N THR A 320 13.98 10.26 -1.94
CA THR A 320 13.91 9.73 -3.30
C THR A 320 13.32 10.77 -4.27
N GLU A 321 13.60 10.61 -5.57
CA GLU A 321 13.12 11.49 -6.65
C GLU A 321 11.60 11.47 -6.81
N ASN A 322 10.93 10.35 -6.48
CA ASN A 322 9.47 10.22 -6.50
C ASN A 322 8.79 10.70 -5.21
N GLY A 323 9.52 11.36 -4.32
CA GLY A 323 8.95 12.00 -3.13
C GLY A 323 8.76 11.09 -1.91
N LEU A 324 9.34 9.88 -1.90
CA LEU A 324 9.29 8.92 -0.79
C LEU A 324 10.53 8.98 0.13
N ASP A 325 10.44 8.38 1.31
CA ASP A 325 11.62 8.02 2.10
C ASP A 325 12.14 6.64 1.63
N ASP A 326 13.45 6.49 1.45
CA ASP A 326 14.03 5.20 1.00
C ASP A 326 13.97 4.09 2.06
N ARG A 327 13.77 4.43 3.34
CA ARG A 327 13.60 3.49 4.44
C ARG A 327 12.14 3.19 4.74
N TYR A 328 11.24 4.15 4.53
CA TYR A 328 9.85 4.05 5.00
C TYR A 328 8.81 4.14 3.89
N GLY A 329 9.24 4.32 2.63
CA GLY A 329 8.33 4.55 1.51
C GLY A 329 7.52 5.82 1.76
N ALA A 330 6.19 5.71 1.70
CA ALA A 330 5.29 6.79 2.06
C ALA A 330 5.16 7.00 3.58
N GLY A 331 5.57 6.03 4.40
CA GLY A 331 5.39 6.03 5.85
C GLY A 331 4.67 4.77 6.35
N GLN A 332 4.26 4.79 7.61
CA GLN A 332 3.54 3.68 8.24
C GLN A 332 2.07 3.68 7.85
N VAL A 333 1.50 2.54 7.48
CA VAL A 333 0.06 2.42 7.17
C VAL A 333 -0.81 2.97 8.31
N ASN A 334 -1.78 3.82 7.96
CA ASN A 334 -2.83 4.29 8.87
C ASN A 334 -4.19 4.17 8.17
N ILE A 335 -5.03 3.25 8.66
CA ILE A 335 -6.31 2.91 8.02
C ILE A 335 -7.37 3.99 8.23
N LEU A 336 -7.34 4.74 9.34
CA LEU A 336 -8.27 5.86 9.54
C LEU A 336 -8.11 6.90 8.44
N ASN A 337 -6.87 7.34 8.24
CA ASN A 337 -6.54 8.36 7.26
C ASN A 337 -6.81 7.87 5.84
N SER A 338 -6.45 6.61 5.53
CA SER A 338 -6.72 6.02 4.22
C SER A 338 -8.22 5.85 3.96
N TYR A 339 -9.01 5.52 4.99
CA TYR A 339 -10.46 5.46 4.92
C TYR A 339 -11.07 6.84 4.62
N HIS A 340 -10.63 7.90 5.31
CA HIS A 340 -11.13 9.27 5.03
C HIS A 340 -10.85 9.74 3.61
N ILE A 341 -9.74 9.32 3.01
CA ILE A 341 -9.44 9.58 1.60
C ILE A 341 -10.50 8.94 0.69
N VAL A 342 -10.74 7.63 0.84
CA VAL A 342 -11.72 6.91 0.00
C VAL A 342 -13.15 7.41 0.27
N ALA A 343 -13.52 7.59 1.54
CA ALA A 343 -14.82 8.09 1.97
C ALA A 343 -15.05 9.57 1.58
N GLY A 344 -13.99 10.34 1.34
CA GLY A 344 -14.05 11.68 0.78
C GLY A 344 -14.56 11.71 -0.68
N GLY A 345 -14.59 10.55 -1.34
CA GLY A 345 -15.14 10.37 -2.68
C GLY A 345 -14.27 10.96 -3.79
N GLU A 346 -14.61 10.55 -5.01
CA GLU A 346 -13.94 10.99 -6.23
C GLU A 346 -14.28 12.45 -6.54
N GLN A 347 -13.24 13.26 -6.73
CA GLN A 347 -13.32 14.70 -6.96
C GLN A 347 -12.47 15.06 -8.18
N ASN A 348 -13.17 15.27 -9.29
CA ASN A 348 -12.54 15.54 -10.59
C ASN A 348 -11.63 16.77 -10.55
N SER A 349 -10.59 16.75 -11.38
CA SER A 349 -9.85 17.95 -11.76
C SER A 349 -10.71 19.00 -12.48
N LEU A 350 -10.23 20.25 -12.53
CA LEU A 350 -10.85 21.35 -13.28
C LEU A 350 -11.07 20.97 -14.77
N GLN A 351 -10.09 20.29 -15.39
CA GLN A 351 -10.15 19.89 -16.80
C GLN A 351 -11.23 18.82 -17.07
N GLN A 352 -11.72 18.14 -16.05
CA GLN A 352 -12.84 17.22 -16.11
C GLN A 352 -14.12 17.80 -15.47
N GLY A 353 -14.20 19.13 -15.36
CA GLY A 353 -15.37 19.85 -14.87
C GLY A 353 -15.53 19.83 -13.35
N GLY A 354 -14.49 19.49 -12.61
CA GLY A 354 -14.47 19.55 -11.16
C GLY A 354 -14.37 20.96 -10.58
N SER A 355 -14.56 21.04 -9.27
CA SER A 355 -14.45 22.26 -8.47
C SER A 355 -13.25 22.19 -7.53
N ASP A 356 -13.17 23.11 -6.56
CA ASP A 356 -12.22 22.98 -5.47
C ASP A 356 -12.39 21.64 -4.76
N ILE A 357 -11.26 21.00 -4.45
CA ILE A 357 -11.22 19.73 -3.72
C ILE A 357 -11.35 19.97 -2.21
N GLY A 358 -11.89 18.96 -1.52
CA GLY A 358 -11.97 18.92 -0.07
C GLY A 358 -10.66 18.47 0.59
N ARG A 359 -10.69 18.37 1.93
CA ARG A 359 -9.53 17.99 2.75
C ARG A 359 -9.03 16.57 2.49
N PHE A 360 -9.93 15.67 2.12
CA PHE A 360 -9.65 14.29 1.79
C PHE A 360 -10.37 13.96 0.50
N GLY A 361 -9.77 13.12 -0.32
CA GLY A 361 -10.38 12.66 -1.56
C GLY A 361 -9.38 12.01 -2.48
N PHE A 362 -9.91 11.54 -3.59
CA PHE A 362 -9.13 11.02 -4.69
C PHE A 362 -9.72 11.46 -6.03
N ASP A 363 -8.97 11.27 -7.11
CA ASP A 363 -9.48 11.32 -8.47
C ASP A 363 -8.94 10.12 -9.24
N TYR A 364 -9.78 9.50 -10.08
CA TYR A 364 -9.36 8.48 -11.04
C TYR A 364 -9.65 8.96 -12.45
N VAL A 365 -8.60 9.12 -13.23
CA VAL A 365 -8.70 9.58 -14.60
C VAL A 365 -8.44 8.41 -15.53
N SER A 366 -9.46 7.99 -16.29
CA SER A 366 -9.37 6.82 -17.17
C SER A 366 -8.58 7.07 -18.46
N ALA A 367 -8.29 8.33 -18.80
CA ALA A 367 -7.52 8.71 -19.98
C ALA A 367 -6.85 10.07 -19.81
N PHE A 368 -5.53 10.07 -19.83
CA PHE A 368 -4.66 11.22 -19.65
C PHE A 368 -3.44 11.12 -20.58
N GLY A 369 -2.86 12.26 -20.96
CA GLY A 369 -1.64 12.33 -21.77
C GLY A 369 -1.82 13.00 -23.13
N GLY A 370 -2.97 13.61 -23.42
CA GLY A 370 -3.19 14.42 -24.63
C GLY A 370 -3.66 13.66 -25.87
N LEU A 371 -3.60 12.32 -25.88
CA LEU A 371 -4.08 11.53 -27.01
C LEU A 371 -5.61 11.56 -27.06
N ASN A 372 -6.18 11.63 -28.27
CA ASN A 372 -7.63 11.67 -28.52
C ASN A 372 -8.39 12.76 -27.75
N GLY A 373 -7.72 13.87 -27.41
CA GLY A 373 -8.33 14.97 -26.67
C GLY A 373 -8.43 14.76 -25.16
N SER A 374 -7.82 13.70 -24.62
CA SER A 374 -7.63 13.58 -23.16
C SER A 374 -6.82 14.75 -22.61
N PRO A 375 -7.04 15.17 -21.35
CA PRO A 375 -6.19 16.20 -20.74
C PRO A 375 -4.74 15.71 -20.65
N SER A 376 -3.78 16.62 -20.85
CA SER A 376 -2.35 16.42 -20.53
C SER A 376 -1.92 17.22 -19.29
N THR A 377 -2.88 17.88 -18.64
CA THR A 377 -2.76 18.57 -17.36
C THR A 377 -4.07 18.43 -16.60
N ALA A 378 -3.99 18.10 -15.32
CA ALA A 378 -5.12 18.04 -14.40
C ALA A 378 -4.79 18.90 -13.17
N SER A 379 -5.67 19.86 -12.88
CA SER A 379 -5.51 20.88 -11.85
C SER A 379 -6.56 20.70 -10.76
N TYR A 380 -6.11 20.56 -9.53
CA TYR A 380 -6.93 20.38 -8.33
C TYR A 380 -6.67 21.55 -7.39
N PHE A 381 -7.66 22.44 -7.23
CA PHE A 381 -7.50 23.64 -6.43
C PHE A 381 -8.09 23.44 -5.04
N PHE A 382 -7.47 24.04 -4.03
CA PHE A 382 -8.01 24.09 -2.67
C PHE A 382 -7.46 25.31 -1.93
N ASN A 383 -8.13 25.70 -0.85
CA ASN A 383 -7.64 26.72 0.07
C ASN A 383 -7.17 26.04 1.35
N ALA A 384 -5.98 26.38 1.82
CA ALA A 384 -5.55 26.01 3.17
C ALA A 384 -6.15 27.04 4.13
N GLU A 385 -7.25 26.71 4.82
CA GLU A 385 -7.92 27.66 5.74
C GLU A 385 -7.03 28.02 6.94
N GLU A 386 -6.19 27.07 7.35
CA GLU A 386 -5.20 27.18 8.42
C GLU A 386 -3.89 26.52 7.95
N ASP A 387 -2.82 26.71 8.72
CA ASP A 387 -1.56 26.00 8.47
C ASP A 387 -1.85 24.50 8.46
N ALA A 388 -1.51 23.83 7.36
CA ALA A 388 -1.85 22.43 7.15
C ALA A 388 -0.63 21.64 6.68
N THR A 389 -0.72 20.31 6.73
CA THR A 389 0.21 19.41 6.08
C THR A 389 -0.51 18.69 4.95
N LEU A 390 0.03 18.78 3.74
CA LEU A 390 -0.42 18.01 2.59
C LEU A 390 0.35 16.70 2.55
N SER A 391 -0.39 15.60 2.40
CA SER A 391 0.11 14.32 1.90
C SER A 391 -0.62 14.02 0.61
N SER A 392 0.10 13.73 -0.48
CA SER A 392 -0.52 13.28 -1.73
C SER A 392 0.33 12.23 -2.45
N SER A 393 -0.37 11.34 -3.16
CA SER A 393 0.23 10.25 -3.92
C SER A 393 -0.49 10.11 -5.25
N LEU A 394 0.25 10.31 -6.34
CA LEU A 394 -0.13 9.99 -7.71
C LEU A 394 0.38 8.59 -8.04
N VAL A 395 -0.48 7.74 -8.60
CA VAL A 395 -0.17 6.34 -8.91
C VAL A 395 -0.75 5.99 -10.28
N TRP A 396 0.02 5.29 -11.11
CA TRP A 396 -0.46 4.67 -12.34
C TRP A 396 0.14 3.29 -12.51
N ASN A 397 -0.55 2.37 -13.19
CA ASN A 397 -0.01 1.05 -13.47
C ASN A 397 0.88 1.08 -14.71
N VAL A 398 1.97 0.30 -14.72
CA VAL A 398 2.69 -0.03 -15.95
C VAL A 398 1.80 -0.92 -16.83
N GLY A 399 1.83 -0.67 -18.14
CA GLY A 399 1.13 -1.47 -19.12
C GLY A 399 1.88 -2.74 -19.45
N VAL A 400 1.17 -3.87 -19.55
CA VAL A 400 1.70 -5.13 -20.07
C VAL A 400 0.72 -5.73 -21.08
N SER A 401 1.17 -6.02 -22.29
CA SER A 401 0.30 -6.60 -23.33
C SER A 401 -0.33 -7.92 -22.86
N ASN A 402 -1.60 -8.10 -23.18
CA ASN A 402 -2.35 -9.30 -22.84
C ASN A 402 -2.12 -10.44 -23.84
N ASP A 403 -0.85 -10.79 -24.06
CA ASP A 403 -0.44 -11.87 -24.96
C ASP A 403 0.88 -12.49 -24.49
N SER A 404 1.40 -13.43 -25.27
CA SER A 404 2.69 -14.08 -24.98
C SER A 404 3.91 -13.16 -25.16
N ALA A 405 3.75 -11.98 -25.78
CA ALA A 405 4.86 -11.06 -26.02
C ALA A 405 5.19 -10.21 -24.78
N LEU A 406 4.21 -9.98 -23.89
CA LEU A 406 4.36 -9.21 -22.66
C LEU A 406 5.07 -7.85 -22.89
N THR A 407 4.70 -7.16 -23.97
CA THR A 407 5.23 -5.84 -24.30
C THR A 407 4.84 -4.87 -23.20
N THR A 408 5.82 -4.15 -22.65
CA THR A 408 5.62 -3.26 -21.53
C THR A 408 5.56 -1.80 -21.95
N THR A 409 4.79 -0.99 -21.25
CA THR A 409 4.70 0.46 -21.47
C THR A 409 4.69 1.18 -20.13
N LEU A 410 5.72 1.99 -19.87
CA LEU A 410 5.77 2.91 -18.74
C LEU A 410 5.64 4.32 -19.27
N HIS A 411 4.53 4.98 -18.94
CA HIS A 411 4.37 6.40 -19.17
C HIS A 411 4.90 7.22 -17.98
N HIS A 412 5.27 8.47 -18.23
CA HIS A 412 5.76 9.38 -17.20
C HIS A 412 4.70 10.44 -16.87
N LEU A 413 4.37 10.56 -15.58
CA LEU A 413 3.52 11.60 -15.04
C LEU A 413 4.29 12.36 -13.95
N ASN A 414 4.05 13.66 -13.84
CA ASN A 414 4.64 14.51 -12.81
C ASN A 414 3.56 15.05 -11.88
N LEU A 415 3.93 15.26 -10.61
CA LEU A 415 3.09 15.90 -9.61
C LEU A 415 3.76 17.18 -9.12
N SER A 416 3.02 18.28 -9.09
CA SER A 416 3.53 19.59 -8.65
C SER A 416 2.51 20.29 -7.78
N LEU A 417 2.99 21.06 -6.81
CA LEU A 417 2.17 21.94 -6.00
C LEU A 417 2.55 23.39 -6.26
N TYR A 418 1.59 24.20 -6.67
CA TYR A 418 1.74 25.64 -6.82
C TYR A 418 0.99 26.36 -5.70
N ASP A 419 1.61 27.39 -5.16
CA ASP A 419 0.94 28.43 -4.40
C ASP A 419 0.43 29.47 -5.39
N VAL A 420 -0.89 29.51 -5.56
CA VAL A 420 -1.58 30.39 -6.50
C VAL A 420 -1.62 31.82 -5.96
N THR A 421 -1.68 31.99 -4.65
CA THR A 421 -1.64 33.31 -4.00
C THR A 421 -0.30 34.01 -4.27
N LEU A 422 0.79 33.26 -4.09
CA LEU A 422 2.15 33.75 -4.28
C LEU A 422 2.66 33.62 -5.72
N ASN A 423 1.90 32.94 -6.59
CA ASN A 423 2.28 32.60 -7.96
C ASN A 423 3.64 31.89 -8.02
N ALA A 424 3.83 30.88 -7.17
CA ALA A 424 5.10 30.17 -6.99
C ALA A 424 4.94 28.65 -7.05
N LEU A 425 5.94 27.95 -7.58
CA LEU A 425 6.07 26.50 -7.42
C LEU A 425 6.59 26.21 -6.01
N VAL A 426 5.85 25.44 -5.23
CA VAL A 426 6.20 25.07 -3.85
C VAL A 426 6.99 23.77 -3.82
N ALA A 427 6.51 22.76 -4.54
CA ALA A 427 7.14 21.45 -4.57
C ALA A 427 6.83 20.70 -5.87
N GLN A 428 7.68 19.74 -6.21
CA GLN A 428 7.53 18.88 -7.38
C GLN A 428 8.09 17.49 -7.09
N SER A 429 7.43 16.47 -7.64
CA SER A 429 7.88 15.09 -7.73
C SER A 429 7.79 14.67 -9.21
N ALA A 430 8.92 14.29 -9.79
CA ALA A 430 9.07 14.09 -11.23
C ALA A 430 10.06 12.97 -11.58
N SER A 431 10.05 11.87 -10.81
CA SER A 431 10.84 10.68 -11.13
C SER A 431 10.48 10.18 -12.54
N THR A 432 11.50 9.83 -13.33
CA THR A 432 11.32 9.25 -14.66
C THR A 432 11.42 7.72 -14.66
N VAL A 433 11.47 7.09 -13.49
CA VAL A 433 11.65 5.63 -13.37
C VAL A 433 10.57 4.99 -12.50
N ASP A 434 9.90 5.77 -11.65
CA ASP A 434 8.83 5.29 -10.79
C ASP A 434 7.45 5.47 -11.46
N ASN A 435 6.49 4.64 -11.06
CA ASN A 435 5.08 4.78 -11.43
C ASN A 435 4.23 5.41 -10.30
N THR A 436 4.90 6.19 -9.45
CA THR A 436 4.27 6.98 -8.40
C THR A 436 4.97 8.33 -8.30
N GLN A 437 4.25 9.38 -7.91
CA GLN A 437 4.84 10.66 -7.50
C GLN A 437 4.18 11.10 -6.19
N ASN A 438 4.96 11.63 -5.25
CA ASN A 438 4.47 11.88 -3.90
C ASN A 438 4.90 13.26 -3.39
N LEU A 439 4.02 13.93 -2.65
CA LEU A 439 4.34 15.18 -1.97
C LEU A 439 3.94 15.09 -0.50
N TRP A 440 4.84 15.52 0.37
CA TRP A 440 4.59 15.70 1.80
C TRP A 440 5.25 16.99 2.29
N LEU A 441 4.45 17.98 2.66
CA LEU A 441 4.94 19.30 3.07
C LEU A 441 3.90 20.09 3.84
N LYS A 442 4.39 21.07 4.61
CA LYS A 442 3.55 22.07 5.28
C LYS A 442 3.11 23.15 4.30
N LEU A 443 1.88 23.61 4.49
CA LEU A 443 1.22 24.67 3.76
C LEU A 443 0.90 25.82 4.71
N SER A 444 0.93 27.04 4.19
CA SER A 444 0.56 28.24 4.95
C SER A 444 -0.95 28.42 4.93
N GLY A 445 -1.53 28.73 6.09
CA GLY A 445 -2.94 29.10 6.19
C GLY A 445 -3.25 30.42 5.48
N GLY A 446 -4.43 30.50 4.87
CA GLY A 446 -4.90 31.65 4.08
C GLY A 446 -4.51 31.61 2.60
N ASP A 447 -3.60 30.71 2.20
CA ASP A 447 -3.16 30.59 0.81
C ASP A 447 -4.02 29.62 0.00
N ARG A 448 -4.06 29.88 -1.32
CA ARG A 448 -4.72 29.02 -2.30
C ARG A 448 -3.67 28.22 -3.05
N TYR A 449 -3.91 26.92 -3.16
CA TYR A 449 -2.98 25.99 -3.80
C TYR A 449 -3.60 25.32 -5.02
N GLU A 450 -2.73 24.90 -5.94
CA GLU A 450 -3.05 24.01 -7.05
C GLU A 450 -2.13 22.79 -6.96
N LEU A 451 -2.72 21.63 -6.67
CA LEU A 451 -2.08 20.36 -6.92
C LEU A 451 -2.29 20.01 -8.40
N ARG A 452 -1.20 19.77 -9.13
CA ARG A 452 -1.22 19.62 -10.58
C ARG A 452 -0.53 18.33 -11.01
N VAL A 453 -1.26 17.52 -11.79
CA VAL A 453 -0.71 16.39 -12.54
C VAL A 453 -0.42 16.83 -13.97
N THR A 454 0.75 16.52 -14.50
CA THR A 454 1.10 16.81 -15.91
C THR A 454 1.67 15.58 -16.60
N ALA A 455 1.45 15.49 -17.91
CA ALA A 455 2.14 14.52 -18.75
C ALA A 455 3.63 14.85 -18.74
N GLY A 456 4.46 13.85 -18.39
CA GLY A 456 5.91 13.97 -18.31
C GLY A 456 6.62 13.70 -19.65
N GLU A 457 5.86 13.58 -20.74
CA GLU A 457 6.37 13.19 -22.06
C GLU A 457 5.97 14.21 -23.14
N ALA A 458 6.81 14.32 -24.16
CA ALA A 458 6.52 15.19 -25.30
C ALA A 458 5.51 14.58 -26.29
N ALA A 459 5.45 13.26 -26.38
CA ALA A 459 4.50 12.56 -27.25
C ALA A 459 3.17 12.37 -26.53
N ASN A 460 2.06 12.55 -27.26
CA ASN A 460 0.74 12.30 -26.72
C ASN A 460 0.52 10.81 -26.47
N PHE A 461 -0.07 10.48 -25.32
CA PHE A 461 -0.50 9.14 -24.95
C PHE A 461 -1.88 9.17 -24.28
N SER A 462 -2.45 8.00 -24.03
CA SER A 462 -3.68 7.84 -23.25
C SER A 462 -3.44 6.77 -22.20
N TRP A 463 -3.37 7.19 -20.95
CA TRP A 463 -3.15 6.30 -19.81
C TRP A 463 -4.02 6.72 -18.64
N ASP A 464 -4.33 5.78 -17.74
CA ASP A 464 -5.06 6.06 -16.53
C ASP A 464 -4.13 6.33 -15.33
N TYR A 465 -4.67 7.02 -14.33
CA TYR A 465 -3.99 7.23 -13.06
C TYR A 465 -5.02 7.44 -11.94
N ALA A 466 -4.56 7.25 -10.70
CA ALA A 466 -5.24 7.74 -9.50
C ALA A 466 -4.38 8.75 -8.75
N LEU A 467 -5.01 9.81 -8.24
CA LEU A 467 -4.41 10.77 -7.32
C LEU A 467 -5.18 10.73 -6.01
N ALA A 468 -4.50 10.60 -4.88
CA ALA A 468 -5.09 10.68 -3.55
C ALA A 468 -4.43 11.79 -2.74
N TRP A 469 -5.20 12.47 -1.88
CA TRP A 469 -4.69 13.53 -1.02
C TRP A 469 -5.35 13.57 0.36
N ARG A 470 -4.58 14.11 1.30
CA ARG A 470 -5.00 14.41 2.66
C ARG A 470 -4.42 15.77 3.09
N LEU A 471 -5.27 16.61 3.65
CA LEU A 471 -4.94 17.89 4.29
C LEU A 471 -5.25 17.80 5.79
N GLU A 472 -4.19 17.71 6.59
CA GLU A 472 -4.27 17.75 8.04
C GLU A 472 -3.97 19.14 8.55
N GLY A 473 -4.90 19.75 9.30
CA GLY A 473 -4.61 20.99 10.01
C GLY A 473 -3.43 20.79 10.97
N SER A 474 -2.63 21.82 11.17
CA SER A 474 -1.59 21.80 12.19
C SER A 474 -2.26 21.53 13.55
N PRO A 475 -1.75 20.59 14.36
CA PRO A 475 -2.30 20.39 15.68
C PRO A 475 -2.27 21.73 16.41
N ALA A 476 -3.43 22.19 16.89
CA ALA A 476 -3.48 23.35 17.76
C ALA A 476 -2.47 23.12 18.89
N PRO A 477 -1.65 24.12 19.27
CA PRO A 477 -0.70 23.97 20.37
C PRO A 477 -1.45 23.39 21.56
N VAL A 478 -1.10 22.16 21.97
CA VAL A 478 -1.76 21.51 23.10
C VAL A 478 -1.59 22.46 24.29
N PRO A 479 -2.68 22.97 24.87
CA PRO A 479 -2.58 23.82 26.05
C PRO A 479 -1.84 23.01 27.11
N ILE A 480 -0.67 23.49 27.51
CA ILE A 480 0.11 22.84 28.57
C ILE A 480 -0.87 22.67 29.75
N PRO A 481 -1.14 21.43 30.22
CA PRO A 481 -2.15 21.19 31.24
C PRO A 481 -1.90 22.12 32.42
N ALA A 482 -2.96 22.69 33.01
CA ALA A 482 -2.84 23.56 34.19
C ALA A 482 -2.02 22.90 35.32
N ALA A 483 -1.93 21.57 35.32
CA ALA A 483 -1.03 20.78 36.17
C ALA A 483 0.45 21.16 36.03
N VAL A 484 0.98 21.43 34.84
CA VAL A 484 2.39 21.83 34.65
C VAL A 484 2.64 23.23 35.23
N TRP A 485 1.67 24.13 35.13
CA TRP A 485 1.72 25.44 35.81
C TRP A 485 1.59 25.32 37.34
N LEU A 486 0.76 24.40 37.84
CA LEU A 486 0.64 24.09 39.27
C LEU A 486 1.92 23.44 39.84
N PHE A 487 2.55 22.53 39.11
CA PHE A 487 3.82 21.93 39.50
C PHE A 487 4.98 22.93 39.42
N GLY A 488 5.05 23.75 38.36
CA GLY A 488 6.08 24.79 38.21
C GLY A 488 5.98 25.89 39.27
N SER A 489 4.77 26.38 39.57
CA SER A 489 4.54 27.37 40.62
C SER A 489 4.71 26.78 42.03
N GLY A 490 4.31 25.52 42.23
CA GLY A 490 4.54 24.79 43.48
C GLY A 490 6.02 24.61 43.80
N LEU A 491 6.86 24.29 42.80
CA LEU A 491 8.30 24.16 42.96
C LEU A 491 8.97 25.50 43.30
N ALA A 492 8.57 26.57 42.60
CA ALA A 492 9.07 27.92 42.88
C ALA A 492 8.68 28.42 44.28
N GLY A 493 7.46 28.12 44.73
CA GLY A 493 6.98 28.42 46.09
C GLY A 493 7.77 27.68 47.18
N LEU A 494 8.10 26.40 46.95
CA LEU A 494 8.92 25.61 47.89
C LEU A 494 10.36 26.10 47.97
N VAL A 495 10.96 26.52 46.85
CA VAL A 495 12.31 27.14 46.83
C VAL A 495 12.30 28.50 47.54
N GLY A 496 11.24 29.29 47.39
CA GLY A 496 11.04 30.54 48.11
C GLY A 496 10.96 30.34 49.63
N LEU A 497 10.15 29.38 50.10
CA LEU A 497 10.01 29.05 51.52
C LEU A 497 11.30 28.47 52.13
N ALA A 498 12.06 27.67 51.37
CA ALA A 498 13.35 27.14 51.79
C ALA A 498 14.42 28.25 51.95
N ARG A 499 14.37 29.29 51.10
CA ARG A 499 15.25 30.47 51.23
C ARG A 499 14.88 31.35 52.43
N CYS A 500 13.59 31.56 52.71
CA CYS A 500 13.17 32.31 53.90
C CYS A 500 13.56 31.62 55.22
N ARG A 501 13.54 30.28 55.26
CA ARG A 501 13.97 29.52 56.45
C ARG A 501 15.48 29.57 56.72
N ARG A 502 16.32 29.83 55.71
CA ARG A 502 17.77 30.02 55.90
C ARG A 502 18.17 31.44 56.32
N ALA A 503 17.28 32.43 56.15
CA ALA A 503 17.52 33.81 56.58
C ALA A 503 17.06 34.09 58.02
N ALA A 504 16.38 33.13 58.65
CA ALA A 504 15.84 33.23 60.02
C ALA A 504 16.55 32.30 61.03
N ALA A 505 17.75 31.82 60.69
CA ALA A 505 18.61 31.01 61.55
C ALA A 505 19.94 31.74 61.80
#